data_AF-A0ABC9XD85-F1
#
_entry.id   AF-A0ABC9XD85-F1
#
_cell.length_a   1.000
_cell.length_b   1.000
_cell.length_c   1.000
_cell.angle_alpha   90.00
_cell.angle_beta   90.00
_cell.angle_gamma   90.00
#
_symmetry.space_group_name_H-M   'P 1'
#
loop_
_entity.id
_entity.type
_entity.pdbx_description
1 polymer ?
#
loop_
_entity_poly.entity_id
_entity_poly.type
_entity_poly.pdbx_seq_one_letter_code
_entity_poly.pdbx_strand_id
1 'polypeptide(L)'
;MPGEEEDDAESGAGGGAAAPSPPAEEGETRQRYEELCSSLNMDERARSEAWLSYQSMKRNYTLEGNDLHWLACALYVACRKAIPTVSRGTAEGNYVSLTRILRCSEQSLIEFFNKMKKWEDMANLPSQFRERTERLERNFTVSAVIFKKYEPIFQDIFRYPQEDQPRQQRGRKQRRQPCTVTEVFQFCWVLFVHAKGNFPMISDDLVNSYHLLLCALDLVYGNALQCPNRKELLNPNFKGLPEDFHSKDYKVSSDPPCIIEKLCSLHYGLVLEAKGIKEHFWKPYIRKLFDKKLLKGKDENLTGFLDPGNFGDSFKAINKAYEEYVLSVGNLDERIFLGEDADEEIGTLTRCLNTTSGMETAERVQVKHNLQQHFDRSKSLRISVNSAYWPQVH
;
A
#
# COMPACT_ATOMS: atom_id res chain seq x y z
N MET A 1 -73.93 18.90 57.02
CA MET A 1 -74.29 17.62 57.66
C MET A 1 -75.11 16.84 56.64
N PRO A 2 -74.77 15.59 56.35
CA PRO A 2 -73.93 15.26 55.18
C PRO A 2 -74.49 14.15 54.28
N GLY A 3 -73.77 13.86 53.18
CA GLY A 3 -73.82 12.61 52.40
C GLY A 3 -73.99 12.89 50.91
N GLU A 4 -73.20 12.38 49.96
CA GLU A 4 -72.03 11.48 49.93
C GLU A 4 -71.42 11.67 48.52
N GLU A 5 -70.10 11.62 48.40
CA GLU A 5 -69.34 11.66 47.15
C GLU A 5 -69.29 10.26 46.52
N GLU A 6 -69.57 10.14 45.21
CA GLU A 6 -69.16 9.01 44.39
C GLU A 6 -68.25 9.52 43.27
N ASP A 7 -66.95 9.19 43.40
CA ASP A 7 -65.90 9.33 42.39
C ASP A 7 -65.94 8.11 41.48
N ASP A 8 -66.22 8.31 40.18
CA ASP A 8 -65.90 7.34 39.13
C ASP A 8 -64.83 7.94 38.20
N ALA A 9 -63.58 7.60 38.47
CA ALA A 9 -62.43 7.91 37.62
C ALA A 9 -62.13 6.73 36.68
N GLU A 10 -62.63 6.82 35.45
CA GLU A 10 -62.22 5.93 34.35
C GLU A 10 -60.78 6.24 33.92
N SER A 11 -59.84 5.37 34.30
CA SER A 11 -58.45 5.41 33.83
C SER A 11 -58.33 4.67 32.49
N GLY A 12 -58.42 5.43 31.39
CA GLY A 12 -58.12 4.95 30.05
C GLY A 12 -56.63 4.64 29.90
N ALA A 13 -56.25 3.37 30.07
CA ALA A 13 -54.93 2.86 29.73
C ALA A 13 -54.75 2.84 28.19
N GLY A 14 -54.21 3.93 27.65
CA GLY A 14 -53.72 3.98 26.27
C GLY A 14 -52.45 3.14 26.14
N GLY A 15 -52.62 1.88 25.70
CA GLY A 15 -51.52 1.00 25.31
C GLY A 15 -50.79 1.56 24.09
N GLY A 16 -49.74 2.36 24.34
CA GLY A 16 -48.74 2.68 23.34
C GLY A 16 -48.00 1.39 22.98
N ALA A 17 -48.29 0.83 21.81
CA ALA A 17 -47.51 -0.25 21.24
C ALA A 17 -46.06 0.22 21.11
N ALA A 18 -45.21 -0.26 22.02
CA ALA A 18 -43.77 -0.10 21.90
C ALA A 18 -43.36 -0.69 20.54
N ALA A 19 -42.68 0.12 19.73
CA ALA A 19 -42.04 -0.39 18.51
C ALA A 19 -41.21 -1.62 18.90
N PRO A 20 -41.28 -2.73 18.13
CA PRO A 20 -40.54 -3.93 18.48
C PRO A 20 -39.06 -3.57 18.58
N SER A 21 -38.45 -3.88 19.72
CA SER A 21 -37.02 -3.75 19.91
C SER A 21 -36.30 -4.45 18.76
N PRO A 22 -35.27 -3.85 18.15
CA PRO A 22 -34.54 -4.50 17.07
C PRO A 22 -34.04 -5.88 17.53
N PRO A 23 -33.95 -6.86 16.64
CA PRO A 23 -33.41 -8.19 16.96
C PRO A 23 -32.06 -8.05 17.66
N ALA A 24 -31.77 -8.88 18.67
CA ALA A 24 -30.53 -8.79 19.44
C ALA A 24 -29.25 -8.77 18.58
N GLU A 25 -29.26 -9.50 17.45
CA GLU A 25 -28.16 -9.52 16.46
C GLU A 25 -27.96 -8.17 15.74
N GLU A 26 -29.03 -7.39 15.51
CA GLU A 26 -28.93 -6.06 14.92
C GLU A 26 -28.32 -5.06 15.92
N GLY A 27 -28.62 -5.22 17.22
CA GLY A 27 -28.01 -4.46 18.30
C GLY A 27 -26.50 -4.70 18.44
N GLU A 28 -26.06 -5.96 18.39
CA GLU A 28 -24.64 -6.31 18.43
C GLU A 28 -23.89 -5.79 17.19
N THR A 29 -24.47 -5.96 16.01
CA THR A 29 -23.91 -5.44 14.76
C THR A 29 -23.75 -3.92 14.79
N ARG A 30 -24.75 -3.22 15.32
CA ARG A 30 -24.72 -1.75 15.48
C ARG A 30 -23.61 -1.33 16.44
N GLN A 31 -23.44 -2.02 17.57
CA GLN A 31 -22.39 -1.71 18.52
C GLN A 31 -20.99 -1.84 17.89
N ARG A 32 -20.71 -2.97 17.24
CA ARG A 32 -19.41 -3.20 16.56
C ARG A 32 -19.15 -2.15 15.47
N TYR A 33 -20.19 -1.72 14.76
CA TYR A 33 -20.10 -0.64 13.79
C TYR A 33 -19.76 0.72 14.41
N GLU A 34 -20.33 1.03 15.58
CA GLU A 34 -20.02 2.25 16.30
C GLU A 34 -18.58 2.25 16.83
N GLU A 35 -18.10 1.10 17.33
CA GLU A 35 -16.70 0.89 17.72
C GLU A 35 -15.74 1.08 16.54
N LEU A 36 -16.07 0.54 15.35
CA LEU A 36 -15.35 0.76 14.10
C LEU A 36 -15.27 2.26 13.77
N CYS A 37 -16.40 2.96 13.79
CA CYS A 37 -16.49 4.37 13.46
C CYS A 37 -15.73 5.26 14.46
N SER A 38 -15.77 4.91 15.75
CA SER A 38 -15.02 5.57 16.81
C SER A 38 -13.52 5.40 16.59
N SER A 39 -13.06 4.17 16.34
CA SER A 39 -11.65 3.84 16.06
C SER A 39 -11.09 4.58 14.85
N LEU A 40 -11.95 4.93 13.89
CA LEU A 40 -11.60 5.68 12.67
C LEU A 40 -11.76 7.20 12.81
N ASN A 41 -12.30 7.70 13.93
CA ASN A 41 -12.73 9.10 14.11
C ASN A 41 -13.68 9.58 12.98
N MET A 42 -14.64 8.74 12.60
CA MET A 42 -15.60 9.06 11.53
C MET A 42 -16.53 10.19 11.94
N ASP A 43 -16.82 11.09 10.99
CA ASP A 43 -17.87 12.09 11.15
C ASP A 43 -19.26 11.46 11.15
N GLU A 44 -20.20 12.17 11.78
CA GLU A 44 -21.57 11.68 11.97
C GLU A 44 -22.32 11.47 10.65
N ARG A 45 -22.02 12.27 9.63
CA ARG A 45 -22.69 12.15 8.33
C ARG A 45 -22.29 10.86 7.62
N ALA A 46 -20.99 10.59 7.48
CA ALA A 46 -20.52 9.37 6.84
C ALA A 46 -20.93 8.12 7.63
N ARG A 47 -20.90 8.19 8.97
CA ARG A 47 -21.38 7.13 9.86
C ARG A 47 -22.86 6.82 9.63
N SER A 48 -23.71 7.85 9.66
CA SER A 48 -25.15 7.67 9.46
C SER A 48 -25.49 7.18 8.05
N GLU A 49 -24.85 7.73 7.01
CA GLU A 49 -25.08 7.34 5.62
C GLU A 49 -24.73 5.86 5.37
N ALA A 50 -23.57 5.41 5.86
CA ALA A 50 -23.13 4.04 5.70
C ALA A 50 -24.04 3.05 6.44
N TRP A 51 -24.49 3.36 7.65
CA TRP A 51 -25.43 2.51 8.38
C TRP A 51 -26.78 2.37 7.67
N LEU A 52 -27.36 3.49 7.22
CA LEU A 52 -28.63 3.48 6.50
C LEU A 52 -28.52 2.70 5.18
N SER A 53 -27.41 2.88 4.46
CA SER A 53 -27.14 2.10 3.25
C SER A 53 -27.07 0.60 3.56
N TYR A 54 -26.42 0.22 4.65
CA TYR A 54 -26.33 -1.18 5.08
C TYR A 54 -27.67 -1.79 5.46
N GLN A 55 -28.48 -1.11 6.27
CA GLN A 55 -29.81 -1.60 6.62
C GLN A 55 -30.69 -1.77 5.37
N SER A 56 -30.60 -0.84 4.42
CA SER A 56 -31.30 -0.96 3.14
C SER A 56 -30.87 -2.20 2.35
N MET A 57 -29.56 -2.47 2.27
CA MET A 57 -29.04 -3.67 1.59
C MET A 57 -29.42 -4.96 2.30
N LYS A 58 -29.31 -5.01 3.64
CA LYS A 58 -29.67 -6.19 4.45
C LYS A 58 -31.14 -6.56 4.34
N ARG A 59 -32.03 -5.57 4.08
CA ARG A 59 -33.46 -5.81 3.85
C ARG A 59 -33.76 -6.40 2.47
N ASN A 60 -32.98 -6.02 1.46
CA ASN A 60 -33.27 -6.36 0.06
C ASN A 60 -32.45 -7.54 -0.46
N TYR A 61 -31.34 -7.89 0.21
CA TYR A 61 -30.40 -8.93 -0.20
C TYR A 61 -29.96 -9.78 0.99
N THR A 62 -29.61 -11.04 0.72
CA THR A 62 -28.94 -11.90 1.70
C THR A 62 -27.45 -11.60 1.72
N LEU A 63 -26.99 -10.95 2.79
CA LEU A 63 -25.59 -10.59 2.98
C LEU A 63 -24.83 -11.73 3.67
N GLU A 64 -24.10 -12.53 2.91
CA GLU A 64 -23.33 -13.67 3.46
C GLU A 64 -22.00 -13.24 4.10
N GLY A 65 -21.61 -13.94 5.17
CA GLY A 65 -20.34 -13.75 5.88
C GLY A 65 -20.42 -12.72 7.00
N ASN A 66 -19.31 -12.03 7.27
CA ASN A 66 -19.22 -11.05 8.36
C ASN A 66 -19.94 -9.73 7.99
N ASP A 67 -20.89 -9.31 8.83
CA ASP A 67 -21.64 -8.06 8.70
C ASP A 67 -20.73 -6.82 8.71
N LEU A 68 -19.65 -6.84 9.51
CA LEU A 68 -18.70 -5.73 9.61
C LEU A 68 -17.94 -5.48 8.30
N HIS A 69 -17.73 -6.52 7.49
CA HIS A 69 -17.09 -6.41 6.18
C HIS A 69 -18.01 -5.72 5.16
N TRP A 70 -19.32 -5.96 5.25
CA TRP A 70 -20.30 -5.25 4.41
C TRP A 70 -20.45 -3.79 4.85
N LEU A 71 -20.43 -3.55 6.16
CA LEU A 71 -20.39 -2.20 6.73
C LEU A 71 -19.11 -1.44 6.34
N ALA A 72 -17.97 -2.11 6.23
CA ALA A 72 -16.73 -1.52 5.72
C ALA A 72 -16.89 -1.06 4.26
N CYS A 73 -17.57 -1.83 3.41
CA CYS A 73 -17.92 -1.41 2.04
C CYS A 73 -18.84 -0.18 2.05
N ALA A 74 -19.89 -0.21 2.86
CA ALA A 74 -20.81 0.92 3.03
C ALA A 74 -20.10 2.20 3.48
N LEU A 75 -19.20 2.06 4.46
CA LEU A 75 -18.42 3.15 5.02
C LEU A 75 -17.42 3.71 4.01
N TYR A 76 -16.73 2.85 3.27
CA TYR A 76 -15.85 3.27 2.18
C TYR A 76 -16.60 4.13 1.14
N VAL A 77 -17.79 3.69 0.74
CA VAL A 77 -18.65 4.44 -0.20
C VAL A 77 -19.07 5.79 0.38
N ALA A 78 -19.54 5.84 1.62
CA ALA A 78 -19.95 7.08 2.28
C ALA A 78 -18.78 8.08 2.36
N CYS A 79 -17.59 7.61 2.76
CA CYS A 79 -16.36 8.42 2.83
C CYS A 79 -15.95 9.03 1.48
N ARG A 80 -16.27 8.36 0.36
CA ARG A 80 -15.91 8.77 -1.00
C ARG A 80 -17.01 9.57 -1.71
N LYS A 81 -18.26 9.45 -1.28
CA LYS A 81 -19.38 10.29 -1.70
C LYS A 81 -19.38 11.66 -1.01
N ALA A 82 -18.83 11.74 0.21
CA ALA A 82 -18.72 12.98 0.95
C ALA A 82 -17.82 14.00 0.19
N ILE A 83 -18.44 15.09 -0.27
CA ILE A 83 -17.72 16.24 -0.84
C ILE A 83 -16.92 16.92 0.28
N PRO A 84 -15.65 17.32 0.06
CA PRO A 84 -14.84 17.90 1.13
C PRO A 84 -15.38 19.27 1.54
N THR A 85 -15.63 19.44 2.83
CA THR A 85 -15.80 20.76 3.44
C THR A 85 -14.43 21.42 3.69
N VAL A 86 -14.16 22.43 2.84
CA VAL A 86 -13.44 23.70 3.06
C VAL A 86 -11.90 23.76 3.04
N SER A 87 -11.43 24.54 2.05
CA SER A 87 -10.15 25.26 1.89
C SER A 87 -8.93 24.53 1.33
N ARG A 88 -8.55 24.94 0.10
CA ARG A 88 -7.30 24.69 -0.65
C ARG A 88 -7.09 23.27 -1.19
N GLY A 89 -7.71 23.01 -2.34
CA GLY A 89 -7.38 21.90 -3.22
C GLY A 89 -8.38 20.76 -3.14
N THR A 90 -8.67 20.15 -4.29
CA THR A 90 -9.59 19.02 -4.45
C THR A 90 -9.04 17.78 -3.75
N ALA A 91 -9.27 17.65 -2.44
CA ALA A 91 -9.14 16.37 -1.74
C ALA A 91 -10.35 15.49 -2.10
N GLU A 92 -10.18 14.18 -2.27
CA GLU A 92 -11.32 13.28 -2.48
C GLU A 92 -11.67 12.55 -1.17
N GLY A 93 -12.70 13.01 -0.46
CA GLY A 93 -13.30 12.33 0.70
C GLY A 93 -12.78 12.71 2.09
N ASN A 94 -13.20 11.97 3.11
CA ASN A 94 -12.96 12.23 4.54
C ASN A 94 -11.53 11.91 5.06
N TYR A 95 -10.52 11.82 4.20
CA TYR A 95 -9.13 11.46 4.55
C TYR A 95 -8.94 10.13 5.30
N VAL A 96 -9.93 9.24 5.29
CA VAL A 96 -9.80 7.92 5.92
C VAL A 96 -9.12 6.97 4.94
N SER A 97 -7.97 6.42 5.33
CA SER A 97 -7.28 5.41 4.53
C SER A 97 -8.10 4.12 4.48
N LEU A 98 -8.24 3.54 3.28
CA LEU A 98 -8.87 2.23 3.10
C LEU A 98 -8.18 1.16 3.97
N THR A 99 -6.84 1.17 4.04
CA THR A 99 -6.10 0.21 4.88
C THR A 99 -6.48 0.30 6.37
N ARG A 100 -6.85 1.49 6.85
CA ARG A 100 -7.30 1.67 8.24
C ARG A 100 -8.71 1.11 8.45
N ILE A 101 -9.63 1.31 7.49
CA ILE A 101 -10.97 0.70 7.53
C ILE A 101 -10.86 -0.83 7.61
N LEU A 102 -9.98 -1.41 6.78
CA LEU A 102 -9.78 -2.85 6.69
C LEU A 102 -9.18 -3.45 7.96
N ARG A 103 -8.16 -2.81 8.53
CA ARG A 103 -7.60 -3.24 9.83
C ARG A 103 -8.64 -3.21 10.95
N CYS A 104 -9.42 -2.13 11.04
CA CYS A 104 -10.44 -2.02 12.09
C CYS A 104 -11.66 -2.94 11.86
N SER A 105 -11.82 -3.52 10.66
CA SER A 105 -12.89 -4.48 10.34
C SER A 105 -12.39 -5.92 10.21
N GLU A 106 -11.10 -6.16 10.47
CA GLU A 106 -10.44 -7.47 10.31
C GLU A 106 -10.76 -8.10 8.95
N GLN A 107 -10.68 -7.28 7.90
CA GLN A 107 -10.99 -7.66 6.54
C GLN A 107 -9.73 -7.57 5.68
N SER A 108 -9.37 -8.64 4.99
CA SER A 108 -8.26 -8.57 4.05
C SER A 108 -8.61 -7.71 2.84
N LEU A 109 -7.60 -7.13 2.20
CA LEU A 109 -7.80 -6.27 1.03
C LEU A 109 -8.45 -7.01 -0.15
N ILE A 110 -8.13 -8.29 -0.34
CA ILE A 110 -8.75 -9.10 -1.39
C ILE A 110 -10.22 -9.42 -1.08
N GLU A 111 -10.55 -9.72 0.17
CA GLU A 111 -11.95 -9.89 0.57
C GLU A 111 -12.75 -8.60 0.39
N PHE A 112 -12.14 -7.46 0.69
CA PHE A 112 -12.74 -6.16 0.44
C PHE A 112 -13.09 -5.97 -1.04
N PHE A 113 -12.15 -6.14 -1.96
CA PHE A 113 -12.45 -5.96 -3.39
C PHE A 113 -13.54 -6.92 -3.89
N ASN A 114 -13.56 -8.16 -3.39
CA ASN A 114 -14.61 -9.12 -3.74
C ASN A 114 -16.00 -8.70 -3.24
N LYS A 115 -16.10 -8.20 -2.00
CA LYS A 115 -17.36 -7.70 -1.43
C LYS A 115 -17.76 -6.34 -2.01
N MET A 116 -16.80 -5.46 -2.27
CA MET A 116 -17.02 -4.13 -2.83
C MET A 116 -17.64 -4.21 -4.24
N LYS A 117 -17.21 -5.15 -5.09
CA LYS A 117 -17.87 -5.41 -6.39
C LYS A 117 -19.35 -5.77 -6.24
N LYS A 118 -19.66 -6.72 -5.35
CA LYS A 118 -21.05 -7.08 -5.04
C LYS A 118 -21.83 -5.88 -4.48
N TRP A 119 -21.20 -5.08 -3.63
CA TRP A 119 -21.81 -3.89 -3.05
C TRP A 119 -22.10 -2.82 -4.09
N GLU A 120 -21.18 -2.57 -5.02
CA GLU A 120 -21.35 -1.66 -6.15
C GLU A 120 -22.58 -2.05 -6.98
N ASP A 121 -22.74 -3.35 -7.26
CA ASP A 121 -23.90 -3.91 -7.96
C ASP A 121 -25.20 -3.70 -7.18
N MET A 122 -25.25 -4.16 -5.92
CA MET A 122 -26.45 -4.08 -5.07
C MET A 122 -26.91 -2.64 -4.83
N ALA A 123 -25.95 -1.73 -4.59
CA ALA A 123 -26.20 -0.31 -4.33
C ALA A 123 -26.33 0.54 -5.62
N ASN A 124 -26.25 -0.10 -6.80
CA ASN A 124 -26.29 0.55 -8.11
C ASN A 124 -25.40 1.80 -8.20
N LEU A 125 -24.12 1.65 -7.83
CA LEU A 125 -23.20 2.79 -7.80
C LEU A 125 -22.87 3.30 -9.22
N PRO A 126 -22.63 4.62 -9.39
CA PRO A 126 -22.32 5.20 -10.70
C PRO A 126 -21.07 4.60 -11.35
N SER A 127 -21.01 4.55 -12.68
CA SER A 127 -19.86 4.02 -13.44
C SER A 127 -18.54 4.66 -13.03
N GLN A 128 -18.53 5.98 -12.84
CA GLN A 128 -17.33 6.71 -12.39
C GLN A 128 -16.80 6.21 -11.04
N PHE A 129 -17.67 5.78 -10.12
CA PHE A 129 -17.24 5.21 -8.83
C PHE A 129 -16.61 3.84 -9.04
N ARG A 130 -17.28 2.97 -9.82
CA ARG A 130 -16.82 1.62 -10.14
C ARG A 130 -15.45 1.64 -10.82
N GLU A 131 -15.27 2.52 -11.80
CA GLU A 131 -13.97 2.72 -12.49
C GLU A 131 -12.85 3.12 -11.53
N ARG A 132 -13.15 3.92 -10.49
CA ARG A 132 -12.16 4.29 -9.46
C ARG A 132 -11.77 3.10 -8.60
N THR A 133 -12.74 2.31 -8.13
CA THR A 133 -12.47 1.09 -7.35
C THR A 133 -11.72 0.06 -8.17
N GLU A 134 -12.10 -0.16 -9.44
CA GLU A 134 -11.39 -1.05 -10.36
C GLU A 134 -9.95 -0.60 -10.60
N ARG A 135 -9.73 0.71 -10.80
CA ARG A 135 -8.37 1.27 -10.93
C ARG A 135 -7.57 1.05 -9.66
N LEU A 136 -8.17 1.20 -8.48
CA LEU A 136 -7.53 0.94 -7.19
C LEU A 136 -7.08 -0.53 -7.07
N GLU A 137 -7.94 -1.47 -7.44
CA GLU A 137 -7.63 -2.91 -7.45
C GLU A 137 -6.54 -3.25 -8.48
N ARG A 138 -6.61 -2.69 -9.70
CA ARG A 138 -5.60 -2.90 -10.73
C ARG A 138 -4.23 -2.37 -10.30
N ASN A 139 -4.18 -1.15 -9.79
CA ASN A 139 -2.95 -0.52 -9.32
C ASN A 139 -2.33 -1.33 -8.16
N PHE A 140 -3.16 -1.83 -7.24
CA PHE A 140 -2.70 -2.74 -6.18
C PHE A 140 -2.13 -4.04 -6.73
N THR A 141 -2.81 -4.66 -7.69
CA THR A 141 -2.38 -5.91 -8.32
C THR A 141 -1.03 -5.74 -9.02
N VAL A 142 -0.83 -4.63 -9.75
CA VAL A 142 0.47 -4.28 -10.33
C VAL A 142 1.53 -4.21 -9.23
N SER A 143 1.28 -3.46 -8.16
CA SER A 143 2.24 -3.32 -7.07
C SER A 143 2.55 -4.63 -6.36
N ALA A 144 1.58 -5.54 -6.22
CA ALA A 144 1.81 -6.86 -5.64
C ALA A 144 2.77 -7.69 -6.49
N VAL A 145 2.61 -7.69 -7.82
CA VAL A 145 3.54 -8.36 -8.74
C VAL A 145 4.94 -7.72 -8.66
N ILE A 146 5.01 -6.38 -8.65
CA ILE A 146 6.26 -5.65 -8.56
C ILE A 146 6.98 -5.92 -7.23
N PHE A 147 6.27 -5.93 -6.10
CA PHE A 147 6.86 -6.19 -4.79
C PHE A 147 7.47 -7.60 -4.70
N LYS A 148 6.81 -8.61 -5.28
CA LYS A 148 7.37 -9.97 -5.35
C LYS A 148 8.65 -10.06 -6.19
N LYS A 149 8.88 -9.12 -7.12
CA LYS A 149 10.15 -8.99 -7.84
C LYS A 149 11.16 -8.13 -7.09
N TYR A 150 10.69 -7.13 -6.35
CA TYR A 150 11.54 -6.21 -5.63
C TYR A 150 12.50 -6.93 -4.69
N GLU A 151 11.99 -7.86 -3.88
CA GLU A 151 12.78 -8.60 -2.89
C GLU A 151 13.99 -9.35 -3.49
N PRO A 152 13.85 -10.28 -4.45
CA PRO A 152 15.00 -10.99 -5.02
C PRO A 152 15.95 -10.06 -5.78
N ILE A 153 15.45 -9.03 -6.47
CA ILE A 153 16.33 -8.06 -7.16
C ILE A 153 17.14 -7.26 -6.14
N PHE A 154 16.52 -6.86 -5.03
CA PHE A 154 17.21 -6.15 -3.97
C PHE A 154 18.30 -7.01 -3.35
N GLN A 155 18.04 -8.30 -3.10
CA GLN A 155 19.01 -9.26 -2.54
C GLN A 155 20.19 -9.57 -3.50
N ASP A 156 19.97 -9.46 -4.81
CA ASP A 156 21.06 -9.56 -5.77
C ASP A 156 22.04 -8.38 -5.64
N ILE A 157 21.56 -7.19 -5.27
CA ILE A 157 22.34 -5.94 -5.18
C ILE A 157 22.90 -5.70 -3.79
N PHE A 158 22.11 -5.93 -2.74
CA PHE A 158 22.36 -5.63 -1.34
C PHE A 158 22.45 -6.91 -0.51
N ARG A 159 23.10 -6.85 0.65
CA ARG A 159 23.11 -7.98 1.58
C ARG A 159 21.72 -8.32 2.09
N TYR A 160 21.59 -9.49 2.71
CA TYR A 160 20.30 -9.92 3.23
C TYR A 160 19.97 -9.20 4.55
N PRO A 161 18.75 -8.61 4.71
CA PRO A 161 18.35 -7.89 5.91
C PRO A 161 18.46 -8.67 7.23
N GLN A 162 18.35 -10.01 7.22
CA GLN A 162 18.44 -10.82 8.44
C GLN A 162 19.88 -11.02 8.96
N GLU A 163 20.91 -10.55 8.25
CA GLU A 163 22.29 -10.54 8.76
C GLU A 163 22.59 -9.33 9.68
N ASP A 164 21.63 -8.39 9.84
CA ASP A 164 21.82 -7.22 10.70
C ASP A 164 21.80 -7.61 12.19
N GLN A 165 22.92 -7.37 12.89
CA GLN A 165 22.96 -7.52 14.35
C GLN A 165 21.99 -6.53 15.02
N PRO A 166 21.30 -6.92 16.12
CA PRO A 166 20.41 -6.03 16.85
C PRO A 166 21.16 -4.77 17.30
N ARG A 167 20.62 -3.58 16.99
CA ARG A 167 21.22 -2.31 17.41
C ARG A 167 21.27 -2.26 18.94
N GLN A 168 22.46 -2.09 19.51
CA GLN A 168 22.61 -1.74 20.93
C GLN A 168 22.01 -0.35 21.17
N GLN A 169 21.11 -0.23 22.15
CA GLN A 169 20.54 1.06 22.56
C GLN A 169 21.66 1.96 23.10
N ARG A 170 22.11 2.93 22.32
CA ARG A 170 23.03 3.98 22.77
C ARG A 170 22.26 5.25 23.12
N GLY A 171 22.73 5.94 24.16
CA GLY A 171 22.06 7.09 24.77
C GLY A 171 21.74 8.24 23.79
N ARG A 172 20.65 8.95 24.09
CA ARG A 172 19.95 10.00 23.31
C ARG A 172 20.78 11.18 22.78
N LYS A 173 22.10 11.23 23.01
CA LYS A 173 22.95 12.38 22.68
C LYS A 173 23.99 12.12 21.57
N GLN A 174 24.03 10.95 20.93
CA GLN A 174 25.16 10.61 20.05
C GLN A 174 24.78 10.04 18.66
N ARG A 175 25.06 10.86 17.64
CA ARG A 175 25.29 10.57 16.19
C ARG A 175 24.10 10.14 15.34
N ARG A 176 23.86 10.88 14.25
CA ARG A 176 23.01 10.45 13.12
C ARG A 176 23.55 9.10 12.63
N GLN A 177 22.78 8.03 12.83
CA GLN A 177 23.26 6.67 12.61
C GLN A 177 23.29 6.35 11.11
N PRO A 178 24.27 5.55 10.65
CA PRO A 178 24.24 5.01 9.30
C PRO A 178 22.99 4.14 9.08
N CYS A 179 22.40 4.22 7.89
CA CYS A 179 21.23 3.40 7.53
C CYS A 179 21.56 1.89 7.56
N THR A 180 20.66 1.03 8.02
CA THR A 180 20.80 -0.43 7.85
C THR A 180 20.36 -0.90 6.47
N VAL A 181 20.67 -2.15 6.12
CA VAL A 181 20.17 -2.77 4.89
C VAL A 181 18.64 -2.80 4.88
N THR A 182 18.02 -3.13 6.01
CA THR A 182 16.56 -3.10 6.20
C THR A 182 15.98 -1.70 5.96
N GLU A 183 16.61 -0.65 6.49
CA GLU A 183 16.16 0.72 6.27
C GLU A 183 16.30 1.14 4.79
N VAL A 184 17.35 0.69 4.10
CA VAL A 184 17.53 0.92 2.65
C VAL A 184 16.47 0.17 1.85
N PHE A 185 16.13 -1.07 2.23
CA PHE A 185 15.05 -1.86 1.63
C PHE A 185 13.70 -1.15 1.76
N GLN A 186 13.36 -0.66 2.95
CA GLN A 186 12.13 0.08 3.15
C GLN A 186 12.15 1.40 2.37
N PHE A 187 13.23 2.17 2.48
CA PHE A 187 13.38 3.45 1.80
C PHE A 187 13.23 3.33 0.28
N CYS A 188 13.87 2.36 -0.35
CA CYS A 188 13.80 2.16 -1.80
C CYS A 188 12.37 1.83 -2.26
N TRP A 189 11.64 0.99 -1.50
CA TRP A 189 10.23 0.72 -1.79
C TRP A 189 9.36 1.97 -1.67
N VAL A 190 9.51 2.73 -0.57
CA VAL A 190 8.72 3.96 -0.35
C VAL A 190 9.02 5.00 -1.44
N LEU A 191 10.30 5.17 -1.82
CA LEU A 191 10.70 6.08 -2.90
C LEU A 191 10.06 5.66 -4.23
N PHE A 192 10.06 4.37 -4.54
CA PHE A 192 9.41 3.81 -5.73
C PHE A 192 7.91 4.08 -5.74
N VAL A 193 7.16 3.70 -4.70
CA VAL A 193 5.69 3.88 -4.68
C VAL A 193 5.28 5.35 -4.67
N HIS A 194 6.11 6.20 -4.05
CA HIS A 194 5.91 7.66 -4.09
C HIS A 194 6.10 8.22 -5.50
N ALA A 195 7.12 7.79 -6.23
CA ALA A 195 7.31 8.16 -7.63
C ALA A 195 6.20 7.61 -8.53
N LYS A 196 5.84 6.33 -8.36
CA LYS A 196 4.77 5.66 -9.11
C LYS A 196 3.45 6.42 -9.02
N GLY A 197 3.06 6.86 -7.83
CA GLY A 197 1.82 7.64 -7.62
C GLY A 197 1.78 8.99 -8.35
N ASN A 198 2.92 9.53 -8.78
CA ASN A 198 2.98 10.80 -9.53
C ASN A 198 2.81 10.62 -11.05
N PHE A 199 2.76 9.38 -11.55
CA PHE A 199 2.72 9.07 -12.98
C PHE A 199 1.59 8.08 -13.32
N PRO A 200 0.35 8.56 -13.55
CA PRO A 200 -0.78 7.69 -13.88
C PRO A 200 -0.55 6.78 -15.11
N MET A 201 0.22 7.25 -16.10
CA MET A 201 0.56 6.46 -17.29
C MET A 201 1.57 5.33 -17.01
N ILE A 202 2.23 5.36 -15.85
CA ILE A 202 3.17 4.34 -15.40
C ILE A 202 2.50 3.44 -14.36
N SER A 203 1.74 4.01 -13.43
CA SER A 203 1.17 3.30 -12.27
C SER A 203 0.30 2.10 -12.66
N ASP A 204 -0.46 2.23 -13.74
CA ASP A 204 -1.43 1.23 -14.17
C ASP A 204 -0.83 0.22 -15.19
N ASP A 205 0.39 0.47 -15.68
CA ASP A 205 1.10 -0.42 -16.60
C ASP A 205 2.19 -1.21 -15.85
N LEU A 206 2.05 -2.55 -15.86
CA LEU A 206 2.96 -3.44 -15.16
C LEU A 206 4.42 -3.32 -15.62
N VAL A 207 4.66 -3.17 -16.93
CA VAL A 207 6.02 -3.15 -17.50
C VAL A 207 6.71 -1.82 -17.19
N ASN A 208 6.00 -0.70 -17.37
CA ASN A 208 6.50 0.63 -17.04
C ASN A 208 6.75 0.76 -15.53
N SER A 209 5.83 0.27 -14.70
CA SER A 209 6.02 0.22 -13.24
C SER A 209 7.24 -0.64 -12.86
N TYR A 210 7.45 -1.76 -13.56
CA TYR A 210 8.64 -2.58 -13.36
C TYR A 210 9.93 -1.85 -13.71
N HIS A 211 10.00 -1.16 -14.85
CA HIS A 211 11.18 -0.38 -15.22
C HIS A 211 11.41 0.81 -14.30
N LEU A 212 10.34 1.43 -13.76
CA LEU A 212 10.45 2.46 -12.74
C LEU A 212 11.08 1.92 -11.45
N LEU A 213 10.73 0.69 -11.04
CA LEU A 213 11.40 0.01 -9.92
C LEU A 213 12.90 -0.19 -10.19
N LEU A 214 13.28 -0.62 -11.40
CA LEU A 214 14.69 -0.77 -11.77
C LEU A 214 15.44 0.57 -11.68
N CYS A 215 14.79 1.69 -12.01
CA CYS A 215 15.35 3.03 -11.84
C CYS A 215 15.56 3.40 -10.37
N ALA A 216 14.65 3.00 -9.49
CA ALA A 216 14.80 3.19 -8.04
C ALA A 216 16.00 2.42 -7.50
N LEU A 217 16.12 1.14 -7.85
CA LEU A 217 17.23 0.29 -7.44
C LEU A 217 18.58 0.80 -7.96
N ASP A 218 18.64 1.24 -9.22
CA ASP A 218 19.83 1.84 -9.82
C ASP A 218 20.29 3.10 -9.07
N LEU A 219 19.37 3.99 -8.71
CA LEU A 219 19.69 5.21 -7.94
C LEU A 219 20.21 4.87 -6.53
N VAL A 220 19.54 3.96 -5.83
CA VAL A 220 19.90 3.55 -4.47
C VAL A 220 21.23 2.80 -4.47
N TYR A 221 21.48 1.96 -5.47
CA TYR A 221 22.78 1.31 -5.68
C TYR A 221 23.91 2.33 -5.86
N GLY A 222 23.73 3.30 -6.76
CA GLY A 222 24.73 4.34 -7.01
C GLY A 222 25.04 5.14 -5.73
N ASN A 223 24.01 5.46 -4.96
CA ASN A 223 24.16 6.14 -3.68
C ASN A 223 24.84 5.28 -2.61
N ALA A 224 24.56 3.98 -2.56
CA ALA A 224 25.21 3.07 -1.62
C ALA A 224 26.70 2.90 -1.94
N LEU A 225 27.05 2.81 -3.23
CA LEU A 225 28.43 2.72 -3.69
C LEU A 225 29.23 4.00 -3.37
N GLN A 226 28.57 5.16 -3.43
CA GLN A 226 29.20 6.45 -3.17
C GLN A 226 29.23 6.84 -1.69
N CYS A 227 28.44 6.18 -0.85
CA CYS A 227 28.36 6.53 0.56
C CYS A 227 29.65 6.09 1.29
N PRO A 228 30.40 7.02 1.90
CA PRO A 228 31.69 6.70 2.51
C PRO A 228 31.54 5.66 3.63
N ASN A 229 32.41 4.63 3.60
CA ASN A 229 32.43 3.54 4.58
C ASN A 229 31.11 2.74 4.67
N ARG A 230 30.32 2.69 3.59
CA ARG A 230 29.06 1.92 3.52
C ARG A 230 29.06 0.76 2.52
N LYS A 231 30.24 0.32 2.06
CA LYS A 231 30.38 -0.81 1.12
C LYS A 231 29.73 -2.09 1.63
N GLU A 232 29.60 -2.24 2.94
CA GLU A 232 28.98 -3.40 3.60
C GLU A 232 27.47 -3.52 3.34
N LEU A 233 26.81 -2.47 2.85
CA LEU A 233 25.41 -2.56 2.40
C LEU A 233 25.28 -3.47 1.16
N LEU A 234 26.30 -3.47 0.30
CA LEU A 234 26.26 -4.15 -1.00
C LEU A 234 26.55 -5.64 -0.86
N ASN A 235 25.86 -6.44 -1.67
CA ASN A 235 26.17 -7.85 -1.84
C ASN A 235 27.53 -7.97 -2.58
N PRO A 236 28.57 -8.55 -1.96
CA PRO A 236 29.89 -8.65 -2.60
C PRO A 236 29.89 -9.54 -3.86
N ASN A 237 28.86 -10.37 -4.05
CA ASN A 237 28.73 -11.25 -5.21
C ASN A 237 27.90 -10.61 -6.35
N PHE A 238 27.45 -9.37 -6.19
CA PHE A 238 26.66 -8.70 -7.21
C PHE A 238 27.47 -8.51 -8.50
N LYS A 239 26.99 -9.08 -9.61
CA LYS A 239 27.67 -9.05 -10.91
C LYS A 239 27.79 -7.66 -11.53
N GLY A 240 27.13 -6.64 -10.96
CA GLY A 240 27.21 -5.24 -11.39
C GLY A 240 28.19 -4.39 -10.60
N LEU A 241 28.97 -4.95 -9.68
CA LEU A 241 30.02 -4.21 -8.97
C LEU A 241 31.17 -3.79 -9.91
N PRO A 242 31.85 -2.66 -9.61
CA PRO A 242 33.11 -2.31 -10.28
C PRO A 242 34.16 -3.42 -10.15
N GLU A 243 34.98 -3.60 -11.18
CA GLU A 243 36.01 -4.66 -11.22
C GLU A 243 37.03 -4.54 -10.07
N ASP A 244 37.35 -3.30 -9.69
CA ASP A 244 38.29 -2.97 -8.62
C ASP A 244 37.61 -2.85 -7.24
N PHE A 245 36.33 -3.20 -7.09
CA PHE A 245 35.55 -2.97 -5.87
C PHE A 245 36.19 -3.56 -4.60
N HIS A 246 36.84 -4.72 -4.74
CA HIS A 246 37.55 -5.42 -3.66
C HIS A 246 39.01 -4.98 -3.48
N SER A 247 39.53 -4.11 -4.35
CA SER A 247 40.87 -3.57 -4.23
C SER A 247 41.00 -2.69 -2.99
N LYS A 248 42.13 -2.79 -2.30
CA LYS A 248 42.48 -1.90 -1.18
C LYS A 248 42.63 -0.44 -1.62
N ASP A 249 42.97 -0.23 -2.89
CA ASP A 249 43.15 1.08 -3.50
C ASP A 249 41.89 1.59 -4.23
N TYR A 250 40.74 0.90 -4.08
CA TYR A 250 39.48 1.30 -4.70
C TYR A 250 39.13 2.75 -4.39
N LYS A 251 38.96 3.56 -5.43
CA LYS A 251 38.50 4.94 -5.32
C LYS A 251 37.10 5.04 -5.88
N VAL A 252 36.18 5.52 -5.05
CA VAL A 252 34.81 5.85 -5.47
C VAL A 252 34.90 6.92 -6.57
N SER A 253 34.30 6.62 -7.73
CA SER A 253 34.15 7.59 -8.83
C SER A 253 33.36 8.83 -8.39
N SER A 254 33.70 9.99 -8.95
CA SER A 254 32.93 11.23 -8.74
C SER A 254 31.49 11.12 -9.25
N ASP A 255 31.29 10.38 -10.34
CA ASP A 255 29.98 10.16 -10.95
C ASP A 255 29.36 8.84 -10.46
N PRO A 256 28.06 8.84 -10.09
CA PRO A 256 27.37 7.62 -9.71
C PRO A 256 27.30 6.65 -10.89
N PRO A 257 27.54 5.34 -10.66
CA PRO A 257 27.38 4.34 -11.72
C PRO A 257 25.90 4.25 -12.14
N CYS A 258 25.68 3.83 -13.38
CA CYS A 258 24.37 3.47 -13.91
C CYS A 258 24.38 1.98 -14.27
N ILE A 259 23.53 1.19 -13.61
CA ILE A 259 23.44 -0.27 -13.78
C ILE A 259 22.14 -0.72 -14.47
N ILE A 260 21.35 0.19 -15.04
CA ILE A 260 20.08 -0.15 -15.72
C ILE A 260 20.22 -1.28 -16.74
N GLU A 261 21.24 -1.24 -17.60
CA GLU A 261 21.45 -2.31 -18.60
C GLU A 261 21.71 -3.66 -17.93
N LYS A 262 22.50 -3.65 -16.85
CA LYS A 262 22.81 -4.84 -16.06
C LYS A 262 21.56 -5.39 -15.38
N LEU A 263 20.75 -4.52 -14.77
CA LEU A 263 19.49 -4.90 -14.14
C LEU A 263 18.51 -5.47 -15.16
N CYS A 264 18.39 -4.86 -16.34
CA CYS A 264 17.54 -5.38 -17.41
C CYS A 264 18.03 -6.74 -17.91
N SER A 265 19.33 -6.93 -18.07
CA SER A 265 19.92 -8.20 -18.49
C SER A 265 19.72 -9.32 -17.46
N LEU A 266 19.89 -9.03 -16.17
CA LEU A 266 19.75 -10.03 -15.10
C LEU A 266 18.29 -10.35 -14.78
N HIS A 267 17.38 -9.38 -14.95
CA HIS A 267 16.00 -9.49 -14.49
C HIS A 267 14.95 -9.32 -15.58
N TYR A 268 15.34 -9.50 -16.84
CA TYR A 268 14.42 -9.51 -17.99
C TYR A 268 13.68 -8.19 -18.20
N GLY A 269 14.36 -7.06 -18.00
CA GLY A 269 13.86 -5.72 -18.34
C GLY A 269 14.12 -5.35 -19.81
N LEU A 270 13.37 -4.37 -20.33
CA LEU A 270 13.57 -3.84 -21.68
C LEU A 270 14.47 -2.61 -21.59
N VAL A 271 15.71 -2.74 -22.09
CA VAL A 271 16.75 -1.72 -21.90
C VAL A 271 16.34 -0.34 -22.43
N LEU A 272 15.76 -0.29 -23.63
CA LEU A 272 15.38 0.98 -24.26
C LEU A 272 14.24 1.67 -23.50
N GLU A 273 13.22 0.92 -23.11
CA GLU A 273 12.10 1.45 -22.33
C GLU A 273 12.56 1.89 -20.94
N ALA A 274 13.38 1.08 -20.25
CA ALA A 274 13.92 1.44 -18.94
C ALA A 274 14.79 2.69 -18.98
N LYS A 275 15.62 2.85 -20.03
CA LYS A 275 16.37 4.10 -20.25
C LYS A 275 15.44 5.29 -20.50
N GLY A 276 14.36 5.10 -21.28
CA GLY A 276 13.35 6.12 -21.51
C GLY A 276 12.65 6.55 -20.22
N ILE A 277 12.20 5.59 -19.39
CA ILE A 277 11.62 5.85 -18.06
C ILE A 277 12.62 6.59 -17.17
N LYS A 278 13.88 6.16 -17.16
CA LYS A 278 14.94 6.80 -16.37
C LYS A 278 15.13 8.26 -16.74
N GLU A 279 15.25 8.55 -18.04
CA GLU A 279 15.59 9.89 -18.52
C GLU A 279 14.41 10.86 -18.43
N HIS A 280 13.21 10.42 -18.83
CA HIS A 280 12.07 11.33 -19.02
C HIS A 280 11.14 11.42 -17.81
N PHE A 281 11.15 10.43 -16.91
CA PHE A 281 10.25 10.39 -15.76
C PHE A 281 11.02 10.37 -14.44
N TRP A 282 11.91 9.40 -14.27
CA TRP A 282 12.61 9.19 -12.99
C TRP A 282 13.55 10.35 -12.64
N LYS A 283 14.54 10.66 -13.50
CA LYS A 283 15.53 11.72 -13.22
C LYS A 283 14.88 13.09 -12.93
N PRO A 284 13.92 13.60 -13.74
CA PRO A 284 13.24 14.85 -13.42
C PRO A 284 12.49 14.80 -12.09
N TYR A 285 11.88 13.66 -11.75
CA TYR A 285 11.19 13.49 -10.48
C TYR A 285 12.14 13.52 -9.28
N ILE A 286 13.26 12.83 -9.35
CA ILE A 286 14.24 12.80 -8.26
C ILE A 286 14.83 14.20 -8.04
N ARG A 287 15.16 14.94 -9.11
CA ARG A 287 15.54 16.37 -9.00
C ARG A 287 14.51 17.18 -8.24
N LYS A 288 13.22 17.05 -8.60
CA LYS A 288 12.11 17.71 -7.87
C LYS A 288 12.07 17.34 -6.38
N LEU A 289 12.45 16.12 -5.99
CA LEU A 289 12.52 15.73 -4.58
C LEU A 289 13.70 16.41 -3.84
N PHE A 290 14.83 16.60 -4.51
CA PHE A 290 15.97 17.37 -3.98
C PHE A 290 15.65 18.88 -3.89
N ASP A 291 14.99 19.44 -4.89
CA ASP A 291 14.51 20.83 -4.91
C ASP A 291 13.60 21.10 -3.71
N LYS A 292 12.63 20.21 -3.49
CA LYS A 292 11.68 20.27 -2.37
C LYS A 292 12.28 19.89 -1.02
N LYS A 293 13.57 19.54 -0.97
CA LYS A 293 14.28 19.07 0.25
C LYS A 293 13.62 17.84 0.90
N LEU A 294 12.91 17.04 0.11
CA LEU A 294 12.43 15.72 0.51
C LEU A 294 13.57 14.70 0.48
N LEU A 295 14.50 14.86 -0.47
CA LEU A 295 15.81 14.22 -0.46
C LEU A 295 16.88 15.26 -0.12
N LYS A 296 17.81 14.89 0.77
CA LYS A 296 18.97 15.72 1.11
C LYS A 296 20.24 15.09 0.55
N GLY A 297 21.16 15.91 0.06
CA GLY A 297 22.42 15.44 -0.51
C GLY A 297 22.94 16.42 -1.56
N LYS A 298 23.70 15.91 -2.52
CA LYS A 298 24.24 16.65 -3.66
C LYS A 298 23.26 16.53 -4.82
N ASP A 299 22.59 17.64 -5.12
CA ASP A 299 21.54 17.71 -6.14
C ASP A 299 22.10 17.58 -7.56
N GLU A 300 23.33 18.08 -7.78
CA GLU A 300 23.99 18.12 -9.08
C GLU A 300 24.11 16.73 -9.72
N ASN A 301 24.36 15.71 -8.89
CA ASN A 301 24.49 14.32 -9.32
C ASN A 301 23.44 13.37 -8.70
N LEU A 302 22.48 13.89 -7.92
CA LEU A 302 21.43 13.11 -7.23
C LEU A 302 21.99 12.08 -6.22
N THR A 303 22.96 12.49 -5.41
CA THR A 303 23.70 11.60 -4.50
C THR A 303 23.68 12.06 -3.05
N GLY A 304 24.13 11.21 -2.12
CA GLY A 304 24.35 11.57 -0.71
C GLY A 304 23.11 11.45 0.18
N PHE A 305 21.97 10.97 -0.32
CA PHE A 305 20.78 10.80 0.53
C PHE A 305 20.88 9.60 1.48
N LEU A 306 21.81 8.68 1.24
CA LEU A 306 22.12 7.58 2.19
C LEU A 306 23.16 7.97 3.24
N ASP A 307 23.75 9.17 3.16
CA ASP A 307 24.72 9.61 4.16
C ASP A 307 24.04 9.66 5.54
N PRO A 308 24.75 9.28 6.63
CA PRO A 308 24.19 9.35 7.98
C PRO A 308 23.63 10.74 8.31
N GLY A 309 24.24 11.78 7.73
CA GLY A 309 23.77 13.16 7.81
C GLY A 309 22.36 13.40 7.26
N ASN A 310 21.97 12.70 6.21
CA ASN A 310 20.84 13.03 5.35
C ASN A 310 19.71 12.00 5.41
N PHE A 311 20.05 10.73 5.64
CA PHE A 311 19.14 9.60 5.47
C PHE A 311 17.91 9.69 6.37
N GLY A 312 18.09 9.87 7.69
CA GLY A 312 16.96 9.89 8.63
C GLY A 312 15.93 10.99 8.31
N ASP A 313 16.41 12.17 7.92
CA ASP A 313 15.54 13.27 7.53
C ASP A 313 14.85 13.01 6.18
N SER A 314 15.59 12.48 5.20
CA SER A 314 15.04 12.17 3.87
C SER A 314 14.00 11.05 3.94
N PHE A 315 14.29 9.99 4.70
CA PHE A 315 13.37 8.87 4.88
C PHE A 315 12.08 9.30 5.57
N LYS A 316 12.17 10.15 6.61
CA LYS A 316 11.00 10.72 7.27
C LYS A 316 10.19 11.64 6.34
N ALA A 317 10.87 12.50 5.59
CA ALA A 317 10.22 13.45 4.68
C ALA A 317 9.48 12.74 3.54
N ILE A 318 10.10 11.72 2.93
CA ILE A 318 9.48 10.92 1.86
C ILE A 318 8.29 10.12 2.38
N ASN A 319 8.40 9.48 3.55
CA ASN A 319 7.26 8.77 4.16
C ASN A 319 6.07 9.70 4.41
N LYS A 320 6.33 10.88 4.97
CA LYS A 320 5.29 11.87 5.24
C LYS A 320 4.64 12.36 3.94
N ALA A 321 5.45 12.68 2.92
CA ALA A 321 4.94 13.12 1.62
C ALA A 321 4.12 12.03 0.91
N TYR A 322 4.51 10.76 1.05
CA TYR A 322 3.74 9.63 0.52
C TYR A 322 2.42 9.43 1.27
N GLU A 323 2.42 9.50 2.59
CA GLU A 323 1.22 9.40 3.42
C GLU A 323 0.22 10.52 3.08
N GLU A 324 0.67 11.78 3.01
CA GLU A 324 -0.16 12.91 2.59
C GLU A 324 -0.75 12.69 1.19
N TYR A 325 0.05 12.18 0.25
CA TYR A 325 -0.43 11.84 -1.09
C TYR A 325 -1.53 10.78 -1.04
N VAL A 326 -1.30 9.64 -0.38
CA VAL A 326 -2.25 8.52 -0.27
C VAL A 326 -3.58 9.00 0.31
N LEU A 327 -3.54 9.80 1.38
CA LEU A 327 -4.73 10.35 2.01
C LEU A 327 -5.48 11.33 1.08
N SER A 328 -4.75 12.18 0.33
CA SER A 328 -5.34 13.18 -0.55
C SER A 328 -6.07 12.61 -1.76
N VAL A 329 -5.51 11.55 -2.37
CA VAL A 329 -6.08 10.90 -3.57
C VAL A 329 -6.92 9.67 -3.22
N GLY A 330 -6.89 9.24 -1.95
CA GLY A 330 -7.66 8.10 -1.50
C GLY A 330 -7.17 6.75 -1.98
N ASN A 331 -5.89 6.65 -2.34
CA ASN A 331 -5.28 5.40 -2.81
C ASN A 331 -5.00 4.43 -1.65
N LEU A 332 -4.55 3.24 -2.01
CA LEU A 332 -4.03 2.27 -1.06
C LEU A 332 -2.63 2.66 -0.61
N ASP A 333 -2.37 2.48 0.69
CA ASP A 333 -1.02 2.59 1.22
C ASP A 333 -0.22 1.34 0.83
N GLU A 334 0.57 1.46 -0.23
CA GLU A 334 1.38 0.37 -0.78
C GLU A 334 2.58 0.04 0.12
N ARG A 335 2.75 0.70 1.29
CA ARG A 335 3.68 0.24 2.33
C ARG A 335 3.18 -1.00 3.05
N ILE A 336 1.90 -1.38 2.88
CA ILE A 336 1.33 -2.63 3.39
C ILE A 336 2.19 -3.85 3.05
N PHE A 337 2.85 -3.86 1.90
CA PHE A 337 3.74 -4.96 1.49
C PHE A 337 5.00 -5.11 2.37
N LEU A 338 5.42 -4.05 3.07
CA LEU A 338 6.57 -4.07 3.98
C LEU A 338 6.23 -4.56 5.40
N GLY A 339 4.93 -4.74 5.72
CA GLY A 339 4.48 -5.15 7.05
C GLY A 339 4.74 -6.63 7.34
N GLU A 340 4.93 -6.97 8.61
CA GLU A 340 5.06 -8.37 9.06
C GLU A 340 3.75 -9.15 8.83
N ASP A 341 2.61 -8.49 9.04
CA ASP A 341 1.27 -9.05 8.85
C ASP A 341 0.74 -8.89 7.41
N ALA A 342 1.60 -8.57 6.44
CA ALA A 342 1.18 -8.26 5.07
C ALA A 342 0.37 -9.39 4.42
N ASP A 343 0.71 -10.65 4.69
CA ASP A 343 0.00 -11.80 4.11
C ASP A 343 -1.44 -11.90 4.64
N GLU A 344 -1.70 -11.53 5.90
CA GLU A 344 -3.04 -11.49 6.50
C GLU A 344 -3.82 -10.25 6.03
N GLU A 345 -3.20 -9.06 6.09
CA GLU A 345 -3.86 -7.81 5.69
C GLU A 345 -4.19 -7.77 4.20
N ILE A 346 -3.37 -8.40 3.36
CA ILE A 346 -3.61 -8.49 1.91
C ILE A 346 -4.54 -9.65 1.59
N GLY A 347 -4.31 -10.83 2.16
CA GLY A 347 -4.99 -12.07 1.82
C GLY A 347 -4.42 -12.75 0.56
N THR A 348 -5.07 -13.84 0.13
CA THR A 348 -4.57 -14.66 -1.00
C THR A 348 -5.00 -14.10 -2.36
N LEU A 349 -4.07 -13.45 -3.06
CA LEU A 349 -4.24 -13.08 -4.47
C LEU A 349 -4.39 -14.35 -5.34
N THR A 350 -5.58 -14.54 -5.92
CA THR A 350 -5.92 -15.75 -6.70
C THR A 350 -5.74 -15.54 -8.22
N ARG A 351 -5.71 -14.29 -8.67
CA ARG A 351 -5.55 -13.94 -10.10
C ARG A 351 -4.77 -12.63 -10.20
N CYS A 352 -3.61 -12.64 -10.87
CA CYS A 352 -2.96 -11.41 -11.31
C CYS A 352 -3.16 -11.26 -12.82
N LEU A 353 -3.71 -10.11 -13.21
CA LEU A 353 -3.67 -9.49 -14.53
C LEU A 353 -3.87 -10.43 -15.74
N ASN A 354 -5.13 -10.78 -16.03
CA ASN A 354 -5.54 -11.37 -17.32
C ASN A 354 -6.09 -10.34 -18.33
N THR A 355 -6.01 -9.04 -18.05
CA THR A 355 -6.54 -8.01 -18.94
C THR A 355 -5.45 -7.43 -19.82
N THR A 356 -5.29 -8.01 -21.01
CA THR A 356 -4.70 -7.35 -22.17
C THR A 356 -5.77 -6.49 -22.83
N SER A 357 -5.52 -5.18 -22.93
CA SER A 357 -6.30 -4.27 -23.75
C SER A 357 -5.33 -3.38 -24.52
N GLY A 358 -4.89 -3.85 -25.69
CA GLY A 358 -4.08 -3.08 -26.63
C GLY A 358 -3.20 -3.96 -27.53
N MET A 359 -2.80 -3.41 -28.69
CA MET A 359 -1.69 -3.94 -29.47
C MET A 359 -0.39 -3.71 -28.69
N GLU A 360 0.03 -4.69 -27.90
CA GLU A 360 1.32 -4.69 -27.21
C GLU A 360 2.39 -5.40 -28.05
N THR A 361 3.65 -4.97 -27.92
CA THR A 361 4.77 -5.64 -28.57
C THR A 361 4.99 -7.02 -27.95
N ALA A 362 5.50 -7.98 -28.74
CA ALA A 362 5.81 -9.33 -28.26
C ALA A 362 6.79 -9.31 -27.06
N GLU A 363 7.73 -8.36 -27.06
CA GLU A 363 8.70 -8.17 -25.99
C GLU A 363 8.03 -7.78 -24.66
N ARG A 364 7.07 -6.83 -24.67
CA ARG A 364 6.32 -6.43 -23.46
C ARG A 364 5.47 -7.59 -22.94
N VAL A 365 4.84 -8.36 -23.83
CA VAL A 365 4.08 -9.56 -23.44
C VAL A 365 4.99 -10.57 -22.74
N GLN A 366 6.20 -10.80 -23.26
CA GLN A 366 7.17 -11.69 -22.63
C GLN A 366 7.61 -11.20 -21.24
N VAL A 367 7.83 -9.89 -21.05
CA VAL A 367 8.16 -9.32 -19.74
C VAL A 367 7.01 -9.53 -18.76
N LYS A 368 5.77 -9.21 -19.15
CA LYS A 368 4.58 -9.46 -18.31
C LYS A 368 4.47 -10.94 -17.92
N HIS A 369 4.73 -11.84 -18.86
CA HIS A 369 4.74 -13.27 -18.60
C HIS A 369 5.82 -13.68 -17.59
N ASN A 370 7.05 -13.16 -17.72
CA ASN A 370 8.14 -13.44 -16.78
C ASN A 370 7.87 -12.86 -15.37
N LEU A 371 7.22 -11.71 -15.29
CA LEU A 371 6.76 -11.10 -14.04
C LEU A 371 5.68 -11.98 -13.38
N GLN A 372 4.70 -12.43 -14.17
CA GLN A 372 3.57 -13.23 -13.70
C GLN A 372 3.99 -14.65 -13.27
N GLN A 373 4.77 -15.36 -14.09
CA GLN A 373 5.24 -16.71 -13.75
C GLN A 373 5.99 -16.75 -12.41
N HIS A 374 6.80 -15.73 -12.15
CA HIS A 374 7.55 -15.67 -10.90
C HIS A 374 6.63 -15.44 -9.70
N PHE A 375 5.63 -14.57 -9.85
CA PHE A 375 4.60 -14.37 -8.83
C PHE A 375 3.90 -15.70 -8.48
N ASP A 376 3.54 -16.49 -9.48
CA ASP A 376 2.87 -17.78 -9.29
C ASP A 376 3.79 -18.82 -8.63
N ARG A 377 5.08 -18.88 -9.01
CA ARG A 377 6.07 -19.77 -8.37
C ARG A 377 6.28 -19.42 -6.89
N SER A 378 6.40 -18.14 -6.56
CA SER A 378 6.52 -17.68 -5.17
C SER A 378 5.30 -18.09 -4.33
N LYS A 379 4.11 -18.11 -4.92
CA LYS A 379 2.89 -18.60 -4.26
C LYS A 379 2.95 -20.12 -4.01
N SER A 380 3.39 -20.90 -5.00
CA SER A 380 3.51 -22.36 -4.86
C SER A 380 4.48 -22.76 -3.75
N LEU A 381 5.63 -22.08 -3.64
CA LEU A 381 6.61 -22.35 -2.60
C LEU A 381 6.04 -22.10 -1.20
N ARG A 382 5.23 -21.05 -1.01
CA ARG A 382 4.57 -20.77 0.27
C ARG A 382 3.51 -21.82 0.64
N ILE A 383 2.74 -22.31 -0.33
CA ILE A 383 1.75 -23.37 -0.10
C ILE A 383 2.44 -24.70 0.27
N SER A 384 3.55 -25.03 -0.40
CA SER A 384 4.31 -26.25 -0.12
C SER A 384 4.97 -26.25 1.26
N VAL A 385 5.42 -25.08 1.76
CA VAL A 385 6.01 -24.96 3.11
C VAL A 385 4.94 -25.08 4.20
N ASN A 386 3.74 -24.52 3.99
CA ASN A 386 2.61 -24.67 4.93
C ASN A 386 1.99 -26.08 4.92
N SER A 387 2.19 -26.86 3.86
CA SER A 387 1.71 -28.26 3.79
C SER A 387 2.68 -29.28 4.42
N ALA A 388 3.88 -28.87 4.86
CA ALA A 388 4.92 -29.78 5.33
C ALA A 388 4.94 -30.02 6.86
N TYR A 389 3.99 -29.47 7.62
CA TYR A 389 3.86 -29.71 9.06
C TYR A 389 2.54 -30.40 9.42
N TRP A 390 2.46 -31.70 9.13
CA TRP A 390 1.64 -32.65 9.88
C TRP A 390 2.35 -34.02 9.88
N PRO A 391 3.05 -34.40 10.96
CA PRO A 391 3.37 -35.80 11.17
C PRO A 391 2.05 -36.53 11.45
N GLN A 392 1.61 -37.36 10.53
CA GLN A 392 0.63 -38.40 10.82
C GLN A 392 1.26 -39.32 11.87
N VAL A 393 0.78 -39.21 13.11
CA VAL A 393 1.06 -40.20 14.15
C VAL A 393 -0.09 -41.19 14.11
N HIS A 394 0.22 -42.41 13.67
CA HIS A 394 -0.53 -43.62 14.00
C HIS A 394 0.06 -44.24 15.26
#